data_AF-A0A558GGL2-F1
#
_entry.id   AF-A0A558GGL2-F1
#
_cell.length_a   1.000
_cell.length_b   1.000
_cell.length_c   1.000
_cell.angle_alpha   90.00
_cell.angle_beta   90.00
_cell.angle_gamma   90.00
#
_symmetry.space_group_name_H-M   'P 1'
#
loop_
_entity.id
_entity.type
_entity.pdbx_description
1 polymer ?
#
loop_
_entity_poly.entity_id
_entity_poly.type
_entity_poly.pdbx_seq_one_letter_code
_entity_poly.pdbx_strand_id
1 'polypeptide(L)'
;MSRLFPAHAPEWLHPALGVDAGKVQEHLIRHLPAARRRRESAVLVLLKGTSFEDGEVLLTHRSPSMRSHSGQIAFPGGRKDEEDTSLVDAALREAEEETGLDRSTVTPLEQWGKLDIPATGNTVSPVLAYWHKPGTVWPASPEETDDVFTVPLQELADPANRLMVGFSRWKGPAFRTRGYLVWGFTAGVLSGLMDHAGWSVEWDKNLVHDLRDSLDRSSNNEKIG
;
A
#
# COMPACT_ATOMS: atom_id res chain seq x y z
N MET A 1 -4.42 19.63 -12.79
CA MET A 1 -5.49 18.76 -12.26
C MET A 1 -5.21 17.34 -12.70
N SER A 2 -4.73 16.51 -11.80
CA SER A 2 -4.44 15.10 -12.07
C SER A 2 -5.75 14.34 -12.26
N ARG A 3 -6.12 14.13 -13.52
CA ARG A 3 -7.38 13.51 -13.95
C ARG A 3 -7.27 11.99 -13.82
N LEU A 4 -8.37 11.34 -13.46
CA LEU A 4 -8.50 9.88 -13.50
C LEU A 4 -8.89 9.41 -14.90
N PHE A 5 -8.36 8.27 -15.33
CA PHE A 5 -8.60 7.66 -16.64
C PHE A 5 -9.01 6.19 -16.51
N PRO A 6 -10.14 5.87 -15.85
CA PRO A 6 -10.56 4.47 -15.64
C PRO A 6 -10.77 3.71 -16.96
N ALA A 7 -11.18 4.40 -18.03
CA ALA A 7 -11.34 3.81 -19.36
C ALA A 7 -10.01 3.36 -20.02
N HIS A 8 -8.86 3.77 -19.48
CA HIS A 8 -7.54 3.34 -19.94
C HIS A 8 -6.99 2.15 -19.14
N ALA A 9 -7.76 1.60 -18.19
CA ALA A 9 -7.39 0.38 -17.50
C ALA A 9 -7.33 -0.79 -18.50
N PRO A 10 -6.22 -1.56 -18.54
CA PRO A 10 -6.20 -2.82 -19.27
C PRO A 10 -7.25 -3.77 -18.70
N GLU A 11 -7.76 -4.68 -19.53
CA GLU A 11 -8.87 -5.58 -19.17
C GLU A 11 -8.63 -6.35 -17.87
N TRP A 12 -7.39 -6.82 -17.65
CA TRP A 12 -7.01 -7.57 -16.45
C TRP A 12 -7.12 -6.76 -15.15
N LEU A 13 -7.10 -5.42 -15.22
CA LEU A 13 -7.27 -4.53 -14.07
C LEU A 13 -8.73 -4.13 -13.83
N HIS A 14 -9.67 -4.47 -14.72
CA HIS A 14 -11.08 -4.12 -14.51
C HIS A 14 -11.65 -4.68 -13.20
N PRO A 15 -11.34 -5.91 -12.75
CA PRO A 15 -11.79 -6.41 -11.45
C PRO A 15 -11.25 -5.60 -10.26
N ALA A 16 -10.11 -4.92 -10.41
CA ALA A 16 -9.51 -4.09 -9.38
C ALA A 16 -10.12 -2.69 -9.27
N LEU A 17 -11.03 -2.31 -10.18
CA LEU A 17 -11.75 -1.04 -10.14
C LEU A 17 -13.03 -1.13 -9.29
N GLY A 18 -13.48 0.03 -8.80
CA GLY A 18 -14.72 0.17 -8.04
C GLY A 18 -14.60 -0.33 -6.61
N VAL A 19 -13.42 -0.16 -5.99
CA VAL A 19 -13.14 -0.66 -4.64
C VAL A 19 -13.97 0.10 -3.61
N ASP A 20 -14.69 -0.63 -2.77
CA ASP A 20 -15.41 -0.06 -1.64
C ASP A 20 -14.45 0.20 -0.47
N ALA A 21 -14.07 1.46 -0.28
CA ALA A 21 -13.20 1.88 0.83
C ALA A 21 -13.75 1.50 2.21
N GLY A 22 -15.07 1.39 2.37
CA GLY A 22 -15.70 0.91 3.61
C GLY A 22 -15.34 -0.54 3.91
N LYS A 23 -15.35 -1.42 2.90
CA LYS A 23 -14.90 -2.81 3.04
C LYS A 23 -13.40 -2.90 3.32
N VAL A 24 -12.58 -2.11 2.62
CA VAL A 24 -11.14 -2.04 2.90
C VAL A 24 -10.88 -1.59 4.33
N GLN A 25 -11.65 -0.62 4.83
CA GLN A 25 -11.54 -0.11 6.20
C GLN A 25 -11.79 -1.20 7.25
N GLU A 26 -12.62 -2.21 6.97
CA GLU A 26 -12.83 -3.35 7.89
C GLU A 26 -11.55 -4.14 8.16
N HIS A 27 -10.62 -4.19 7.20
CA HIS A 27 -9.30 -4.80 7.36
C HIS A 27 -8.34 -3.96 8.22
N LEU A 28 -8.67 -2.69 8.48
CA LEU A 28 -7.84 -1.74 9.21
C LEU A 28 -8.30 -1.51 10.68
N ILE A 29 -9.53 -1.89 11.02
CA ILE A 29 -10.30 -1.44 12.20
C ILE A 29 -10.08 -2.36 13.43
N ARG A 30 -10.17 -1.90 14.70
CA ARG A 30 -11.38 -1.25 15.25
C ARG A 30 -11.20 -0.02 16.17
N HIS A 31 -11.80 1.07 15.70
CA HIS A 31 -12.45 2.17 16.44
C HIS A 31 -11.63 2.93 17.49
N LEU A 32 -11.11 4.10 17.08
CA LEU A 32 -10.82 5.23 17.96
C LEU A 32 -11.60 6.46 17.48
N PRO A 33 -12.08 7.33 18.38
CA PRO A 33 -12.85 8.51 18.00
C PRO A 33 -12.02 9.46 17.13
N ALA A 34 -12.66 10.05 16.13
CA ALA A 34 -12.03 10.93 15.15
C ALA A 34 -11.41 12.18 15.81
N ALA A 35 -10.14 12.46 15.49
CA ALA A 35 -9.48 13.70 15.88
C ALA A 35 -10.05 14.91 15.11
N ARG A 36 -10.05 16.10 15.74
CA ARG A 36 -10.68 17.33 15.21
C ARG A 36 -9.94 17.98 14.02
N ARG A 37 -8.78 17.48 13.60
CA ARG A 37 -8.00 18.01 12.47
C ARG A 37 -7.35 16.86 11.70
N ARG A 38 -8.03 16.37 10.66
CA ARG A 38 -7.55 15.27 9.82
C ARG A 38 -6.51 15.81 8.83
N ARG A 39 -5.25 15.37 8.91
CA ARG A 39 -4.32 15.57 7.80
C ARG A 39 -4.67 14.57 6.70
N GLU A 40 -4.72 15.05 5.48
CA GLU A 40 -4.99 14.22 4.30
C GLU A 40 -3.68 13.76 3.70
N SER A 41 -3.65 12.50 3.31
CA SER A 41 -2.50 11.86 2.68
C SER A 41 -3.01 10.96 1.56
N ALA A 42 -2.14 10.65 0.61
CA ALA A 42 -2.46 9.76 -0.49
C ALA A 42 -1.29 8.82 -0.73
N VAL A 43 -1.62 7.60 -1.14
CA VAL A 43 -0.62 6.58 -1.50
C VAL A 43 -0.90 6.05 -2.90
N LEU A 44 0.16 5.74 -3.63
CA LEU A 44 0.06 5.21 -4.98
C LEU A 44 0.08 3.68 -4.97
N VAL A 45 -1.07 3.06 -5.25
CA VAL A 45 -1.17 1.62 -5.54
C VAL A 45 -0.88 1.44 -7.02
N LEU A 46 0.42 1.36 -7.36
CA LEU A 46 0.88 1.28 -8.75
C LEU A 46 1.04 -0.17 -9.18
N LEU A 47 0.27 -0.58 -10.18
CA LEU A 47 0.30 -1.92 -10.78
C LEU A 47 0.93 -1.89 -12.16
N LYS A 48 1.79 -2.86 -12.47
CA LYS A 48 2.30 -3.15 -13.82
C LYS A 48 1.93 -4.58 -14.21
N GLY A 49 2.08 -4.92 -15.50
CA GLY A 49 1.81 -6.25 -16.04
C GLY A 49 0.82 -6.23 -17.19
N THR A 50 0.67 -7.37 -17.85
CA THR A 50 -0.28 -7.59 -18.95
C THR A 50 -1.43 -8.52 -18.56
N SER A 51 -1.31 -9.22 -17.43
CA SER A 51 -2.33 -10.04 -16.80
C SER A 51 -2.13 -10.07 -15.28
N PHE A 52 -2.93 -10.88 -14.57
CA PHE A 52 -2.71 -11.09 -13.13
C PHE A 52 -1.43 -11.89 -12.87
N GLU A 53 -1.09 -12.81 -13.77
CA GLU A 53 0.03 -13.75 -13.63
C GLU A 53 1.40 -13.07 -13.67
N ASP A 54 1.56 -12.03 -14.50
CA ASP A 54 2.77 -11.19 -14.56
C ASP A 54 2.60 -9.85 -13.83
N GLY A 55 1.45 -9.68 -13.15
CA GLY A 55 1.10 -8.46 -12.46
C GLY A 55 2.00 -8.24 -11.25
N GLU A 56 2.46 -7.01 -11.04
CA GLU A 56 3.25 -6.64 -9.87
C GLU A 56 2.81 -5.29 -9.29
N VAL A 57 3.02 -5.11 -7.98
CA VAL A 57 2.74 -3.86 -7.26
C VAL A 57 4.03 -3.19 -6.77
N LEU A 58 4.16 -1.88 -6.97
CA LEU A 58 5.28 -1.10 -6.45
C LEU A 58 5.15 -0.87 -4.94
N LEU A 59 6.20 -1.17 -4.19
CA LEU A 59 6.32 -0.93 -2.76
C LEU A 59 7.70 -0.33 -2.42
N THR A 60 7.77 0.30 -1.26
CA THR A 60 8.96 0.87 -0.67
C THR A 60 9.22 0.27 0.70
N HIS A 61 10.48 0.14 1.07
CA HIS A 61 10.89 -0.09 2.45
C HIS A 61 11.32 1.25 3.05
N ARG A 62 10.57 1.69 4.07
CA ARG A 62 10.85 2.96 4.74
C ARG A 62 12.12 2.83 5.56
N SER A 63 13.00 3.80 5.45
CA SER A 63 14.29 3.78 6.13
C SER A 63 14.15 3.53 7.65
N PRO A 64 14.88 2.58 8.23
CA PRO A 64 14.87 2.33 9.67
C PRO A 64 15.30 3.53 10.53
N SER A 65 15.95 4.55 9.94
CA SER A 65 16.38 5.77 10.65
C SER A 65 15.24 6.77 10.88
N MET A 66 14.09 6.59 10.24
CA MET A 66 12.97 7.51 10.35
C MET A 66 12.38 7.59 11.76
N ARG A 67 11.82 8.75 12.10
CA ARG A 67 11.18 8.99 13.41
C ARG A 67 9.82 8.30 13.56
N SER A 68 9.18 7.95 12.45
CA SER A 68 7.84 7.36 12.41
C SER A 68 7.75 6.35 11.28
N HIS A 69 7.07 5.23 11.52
CA HIS A 69 6.88 4.17 10.53
C HIS A 69 8.21 3.64 9.95
N SER A 70 9.30 3.73 10.72
CA SER A 70 10.62 3.25 10.30
C SER A 70 10.61 1.76 10.10
N GLY A 71 11.18 1.28 8.99
CA GLY A 71 11.27 -0.14 8.63
C GLY A 71 9.98 -0.74 8.04
N GLN A 72 8.90 0.03 7.92
CA GLN A 72 7.64 -0.49 7.37
C GLN A 72 7.71 -0.61 5.85
N ILE A 73 7.10 -1.67 5.32
CA ILE A 73 6.76 -1.73 3.90
C ILE A 73 5.53 -0.86 3.63
N ALA A 74 5.67 0.03 2.66
CA ALA A 74 4.65 1.00 2.30
C ALA A 74 4.43 1.04 0.79
N PHE A 75 3.27 1.57 0.39
CA PHE A 75 3.14 2.17 -0.92
C PHE A 75 3.89 3.50 -0.93
N PRO A 76 4.45 3.93 -2.08
CA PRO A 76 4.93 5.30 -2.21
C PRO A 76 3.79 6.28 -1.92
N GLY A 77 4.08 7.36 -1.20
CA GLY A 77 3.04 8.33 -0.85
C GLY A 77 3.27 9.07 0.44
N GLY A 78 2.49 10.13 0.60
CA GLY A 78 2.71 11.07 1.68
C GLY A 78 1.55 12.04 1.86
N ARG A 79 1.86 13.13 2.55
CA ARG A 79 0.86 14.13 2.90
C ARG A 79 0.49 14.96 1.67
N LYS A 80 -0.78 15.35 1.58
CA LYS A 80 -1.17 16.38 0.62
C LYS A 80 -0.63 17.74 1.08
N ASP A 81 0.16 18.37 0.22
CA ASP A 81 0.69 19.70 0.40
C ASP A 81 -0.23 20.77 -0.19
N GLU A 82 0.10 22.04 0.09
CA GLU A 82 -0.68 23.20 -0.37
C GLU A 82 -0.60 23.37 -1.88
N GLU A 83 0.53 22.98 -2.48
CA GLU A 83 0.78 23.04 -3.93
C GLU A 83 0.10 21.90 -4.69
N ASP A 84 -0.22 20.79 -4.02
CA ASP A 84 -0.90 19.66 -4.63
C ASP A 84 -2.33 20.03 -5.04
N THR A 85 -2.63 19.87 -6.33
CA THR A 85 -3.95 20.21 -6.87
C THR A 85 -5.03 19.17 -6.50
N SER A 86 -4.62 17.98 -6.06
CA SER A 86 -5.51 16.87 -5.66
C SER A 86 -4.75 15.81 -4.85
N LEU A 87 -5.44 14.80 -4.32
CA LEU A 87 -4.81 13.64 -3.68
C LEU A 87 -4.07 12.75 -4.68
N VAL A 88 -4.57 12.67 -5.92
CA VAL A 88 -3.87 11.98 -7.03
C VAL A 88 -2.53 12.67 -7.31
N ASP A 89 -2.51 14.00 -7.30
CA ASP A 89 -1.30 14.80 -7.51
C ASP A 89 -0.26 14.54 -6.41
N ALA A 90 -0.71 14.54 -5.15
CA ALA A 90 0.13 14.21 -4.01
C ALA A 90 0.73 12.79 -4.13
N ALA A 91 -0.08 11.77 -4.42
CA ALA A 91 0.41 10.40 -4.56
C ALA A 91 1.45 10.25 -5.68
N LEU A 92 1.26 10.93 -6.82
CA LEU A 92 2.21 10.90 -7.93
C LEU A 92 3.50 11.67 -7.63
N ARG A 93 3.40 12.84 -6.97
CA ARG A 93 4.56 13.63 -6.55
C ARG A 93 5.43 12.85 -5.58
N GLU A 94 4.83 12.33 -4.52
CA GLU A 94 5.53 11.54 -3.50
C GLU A 94 6.17 10.28 -4.12
N ALA A 95 5.47 9.60 -5.02
CA ALA A 95 6.05 8.46 -5.73
C ALA A 95 7.27 8.84 -6.58
N GLU A 96 7.24 9.98 -7.27
CA GLU A 96 8.40 10.50 -8.02
C GLU A 96 9.56 10.84 -7.07
N GLU A 97 9.29 11.52 -5.96
CA GLU A 97 10.30 11.94 -4.96
C GLU A 97 10.94 10.75 -4.23
N GLU A 98 10.14 9.75 -3.82
CA GLU A 98 10.62 8.59 -3.07
C GLU A 98 11.30 7.54 -3.97
N THR A 99 10.80 7.35 -5.19
CA THR A 99 11.17 6.19 -6.04
C THR A 99 11.84 6.53 -7.38
N GLY A 100 11.95 7.82 -7.72
CA GLY A 100 12.45 8.26 -9.03
C GLY A 100 11.48 7.96 -10.18
N LEU A 101 10.23 7.62 -9.87
CA LEU A 101 9.20 7.24 -10.83
C LEU A 101 8.88 8.39 -11.80
N ASP A 102 9.01 8.14 -13.10
CA ASP A 102 8.51 9.05 -14.13
C ASP A 102 6.97 9.00 -14.18
N ARG A 103 6.33 10.00 -13.57
CA ARG A 103 4.86 10.10 -13.51
C ARG A 103 4.18 10.14 -14.89
N SER A 104 4.90 10.48 -15.98
CA SER A 104 4.34 10.46 -17.34
C SER A 104 4.07 9.03 -17.85
N THR A 105 4.70 8.03 -17.23
CA THR A 105 4.52 6.60 -17.55
C THR A 105 3.40 5.94 -16.75
N VAL A 106 2.66 6.72 -15.95
CA VAL A 106 1.63 6.24 -15.03
C VAL A 106 0.27 6.78 -15.47
N THR A 107 -0.75 5.93 -15.38
CA THR A 107 -2.14 6.30 -15.61
C THR A 107 -2.95 6.11 -14.35
N PRO A 108 -3.30 7.19 -13.62
CA PRO A 108 -4.23 7.11 -12.51
C PRO A 108 -5.60 6.61 -12.98
N LEU A 109 -6.10 5.54 -12.38
CA LEU A 109 -7.35 4.90 -12.79
C LEU A 109 -8.48 5.26 -11.84
N GLU A 110 -8.21 5.19 -10.54
CA GLU A 110 -9.21 5.39 -9.50
C GLU A 110 -8.58 6.01 -8.25
N GLN A 111 -9.31 6.91 -7.60
CA GLN A 111 -9.00 7.37 -6.26
C GLN A 111 -10.07 6.82 -5.32
N TRP A 112 -9.66 6.02 -4.33
CA TRP A 112 -10.60 5.43 -3.38
C TRP A 112 -11.07 6.46 -2.36
N GLY A 113 -12.17 6.12 -1.66
CA GLY A 113 -12.58 6.82 -0.46
C GLY A 113 -11.46 6.88 0.60
N LYS A 114 -11.50 7.91 1.45
CA LYS A 114 -10.51 8.10 2.51
C LYS A 114 -10.62 6.98 3.55
N LEU A 115 -9.49 6.34 3.83
CA LEU A 115 -9.33 5.36 4.89
C LEU A 115 -8.81 6.07 6.15
N ASP A 116 -9.49 5.86 7.27
CA ASP A 116 -9.13 6.40 8.57
C ASP A 116 -7.95 5.63 9.16
N ILE A 117 -6.95 6.36 9.66
CA ILE A 117 -5.83 5.83 10.45
C ILE A 117 -6.15 6.05 11.94
N PRO A 118 -6.65 5.04 12.67
CA PRO A 118 -7.18 5.25 14.01
C PRO A 118 -6.13 5.78 15.00
N ALA A 119 -4.87 5.37 14.86
CA ALA A 119 -3.79 5.75 15.76
C ALA A 119 -3.48 7.26 15.74
N THR A 120 -3.74 7.95 14.62
CA THR A 120 -3.38 9.36 14.42
C THR A 120 -4.58 10.26 14.17
N GLY A 121 -5.72 9.69 13.77
CA GLY A 121 -6.88 10.43 13.29
C GLY A 121 -6.70 11.05 11.90
N ASN A 122 -5.62 10.74 11.19
CA ASN A 122 -5.41 11.15 9.80
C ASN A 122 -6.21 10.27 8.83
N THR A 123 -6.28 10.70 7.58
CA THR A 123 -6.89 9.94 6.49
C THR A 123 -5.92 9.71 5.35
N VAL A 124 -5.89 8.51 4.81
CA VAL A 124 -5.11 8.14 3.63
C VAL A 124 -6.06 7.72 2.52
N SER A 125 -5.88 8.25 1.31
CA SER A 125 -6.64 7.86 0.12
C SER A 125 -5.72 7.07 -0.82
N PRO A 126 -5.95 5.77 -1.03
CA PRO A 126 -5.27 5.02 -2.07
C PRO A 126 -5.65 5.50 -3.47
N VAL A 127 -4.66 5.63 -4.33
CA VAL A 127 -4.79 5.94 -5.76
C VAL A 127 -4.33 4.73 -6.54
N LEU A 128 -5.27 4.01 -7.14
CA LEU A 128 -4.97 2.90 -8.03
C LEU A 128 -4.52 3.45 -9.39
N ALA A 129 -3.36 3.01 -9.84
CA ALA A 129 -2.78 3.45 -11.10
C ALA A 129 -2.15 2.29 -11.88
N TYR A 130 -2.16 2.41 -13.21
CA TYR A 130 -1.49 1.49 -14.11
C TYR A 130 -0.17 2.09 -14.60
N TRP A 131 0.93 1.37 -14.41
CA TRP A 131 2.24 1.70 -14.94
C TRP A 131 2.34 1.19 -16.38
N HIS A 132 1.77 1.95 -17.32
CA HIS A 132 1.63 1.52 -18.71
C HIS A 132 2.97 1.44 -19.48
N LYS A 133 4.03 2.08 -18.96
CA LYS A 133 5.39 1.97 -19.49
C LYS A 133 6.41 1.87 -18.34
N PRO A 134 6.56 0.68 -17.72
CA PRO A 134 7.47 0.50 -16.60
C PRO A 134 8.91 0.95 -16.91
N GLY A 135 9.51 1.64 -15.96
CA GLY A 135 10.87 2.16 -16.03
C GLY A 135 11.70 1.75 -14.81
N THR A 136 12.92 2.27 -14.73
CA THR A 136 13.77 2.09 -13.55
C THR A 136 13.21 2.89 -12.38
N VAL A 137 13.19 2.28 -11.20
CA VAL A 137 12.94 2.92 -9.91
C VAL A 137 14.09 2.61 -8.97
N TRP A 138 14.34 3.50 -8.03
CA TRP A 138 15.41 3.40 -7.03
C TRP A 138 15.03 4.23 -5.81
N PRO A 139 15.66 4.04 -4.64
CA PRO A 139 15.44 4.91 -3.49
C PRO A 139 15.96 6.32 -3.79
N ALA A 140 15.08 7.20 -4.27
CA ALA A 140 15.42 8.57 -4.69
C ALA A 140 15.49 9.53 -3.49
N SER A 141 14.87 9.14 -2.36
CA SER A 141 15.01 9.77 -1.05
C SER A 141 15.58 8.77 -0.02
N PRO A 142 16.91 8.53 0.00
CA PRO A 142 17.55 7.52 0.88
C PRO A 142 17.31 7.72 2.38
N GLU A 143 17.02 8.96 2.80
CA GLU A 143 16.69 9.32 4.18
C GLU A 143 15.33 8.75 4.61
N GLU A 144 14.41 8.55 3.65
CA GLU A 144 13.03 8.13 3.88
C GLU A 144 12.73 6.72 3.39
N THR A 145 13.39 6.29 2.31
CA THR A 145 13.24 4.98 1.67
C THR A 145 14.62 4.42 1.38
N ASP A 146 14.92 3.20 1.80
CA ASP A 146 16.22 2.55 1.55
C ASP A 146 16.12 1.35 0.58
N ASP A 147 14.91 0.90 0.25
CA ASP A 147 14.65 -0.07 -0.83
C ASP A 147 13.36 0.28 -1.59
N VAL A 148 13.37 0.02 -2.89
CA VAL A 148 12.23 0.21 -3.80
C VAL A 148 12.14 -0.98 -4.72
N PHE A 149 11.01 -1.67 -4.71
CA PHE A 149 10.85 -2.91 -5.44
C PHE A 149 9.40 -3.14 -5.84
N THR A 150 9.21 -4.06 -6.79
CA THR A 150 7.89 -4.58 -7.13
C THR A 150 7.70 -5.97 -6.54
N VAL A 151 6.45 -6.29 -6.19
CA VAL A 151 6.06 -7.61 -5.67
C VAL A 151 5.05 -8.25 -6.62
N PRO A 152 5.27 -9.50 -7.07
CA PRO A 152 4.30 -10.22 -7.88
C PRO A 152 2.95 -10.39 -7.17
N LEU A 153 1.85 -10.13 -7.88
CA LEU A 153 0.51 -10.33 -7.34
C LEU A 153 0.23 -11.80 -7.03
N GLN A 154 0.81 -12.73 -7.80
CA GLN A 154 0.75 -14.16 -7.50
C GLN A 154 1.41 -14.50 -6.16
N GLU A 155 2.53 -13.86 -5.82
CA GLU A 155 3.21 -14.06 -4.53
C GLU A 155 2.31 -13.59 -3.38
N LEU A 156 1.59 -12.48 -3.54
CA LEU A 156 0.64 -11.95 -2.56
C LEU A 156 -0.67 -12.77 -2.47
N ALA A 157 -1.05 -13.45 -3.55
CA ALA A 157 -2.22 -14.32 -3.58
C ALA A 157 -1.95 -15.71 -2.99
N ASP A 158 -0.70 -16.17 -3.01
CA ASP A 158 -0.29 -17.47 -2.46
C ASP A 158 -0.61 -17.55 -0.94
N PRO A 159 -1.45 -18.50 -0.51
CA PRO A 159 -1.76 -18.71 0.90
C PRO A 159 -0.53 -18.91 1.80
N ALA A 160 0.60 -19.42 1.27
CA ALA A 160 1.83 -19.60 2.02
C ALA A 160 2.50 -18.27 2.44
N ASN A 161 2.23 -17.20 1.70
CA ASN A 161 2.75 -15.87 1.97
C ASN A 161 1.77 -14.99 2.74
N ARG A 162 0.54 -15.45 2.96
CA ARG A 162 -0.50 -14.71 3.68
C ARG A 162 -0.59 -15.19 5.12
N LEU A 163 -0.78 -14.26 6.03
CA LEU A 163 -0.93 -14.55 7.45
C LEU A 163 -1.74 -13.47 8.15
N MET A 164 -2.31 -13.81 9.30
CA MET A 164 -2.76 -12.82 10.26
C MET A 164 -1.66 -12.57 11.29
N VAL A 165 -1.42 -11.31 11.61
CA VAL A 165 -0.49 -10.90 12.68
C VAL A 165 -1.24 -10.09 13.72
N GLY A 166 -0.76 -10.12 14.95
CA GLY A 166 -1.36 -9.38 16.06
C GLY A 166 -0.34 -8.79 17.02
N PHE A 167 -0.67 -7.65 17.59
CA PHE A 167 0.08 -7.01 18.67
C PHE A 167 -0.88 -6.30 19.62
N SER A 168 -0.78 -6.60 20.92
CA SER A 168 -1.71 -6.10 21.93
C SER A 168 -3.17 -6.41 21.52
N ARG A 169 -4.02 -5.39 21.35
CA ARG A 169 -5.41 -5.55 20.91
C ARG A 169 -5.60 -5.48 19.39
N TRP A 170 -4.54 -5.18 18.64
CA TRP A 170 -4.59 -5.08 17.18
C TRP A 170 -4.31 -6.43 16.54
N LYS A 171 -5.06 -6.74 15.48
CA LYS A 171 -4.77 -7.84 14.56
C LYS A 171 -5.15 -7.42 13.14
N GLY A 172 -4.42 -7.92 12.15
CA GLY A 172 -4.66 -7.59 10.75
C GLY A 172 -3.98 -8.56 9.79
N PRO A 173 -4.29 -8.45 8.49
CA PRO A 173 -3.59 -9.22 7.48
C PRO A 173 -2.13 -8.78 7.40
N ALA A 174 -1.28 -9.70 6.96
CA ALA A 174 0.09 -9.44 6.57
C ALA A 174 0.49 -10.35 5.41
N PHE A 175 1.59 -9.97 4.75
CA PHE A 175 2.20 -10.71 3.66
C PHE A 175 3.68 -10.89 3.94
N ARG A 176 4.23 -12.08 3.67
CA ARG A 176 5.66 -12.31 3.59
C ARG A 176 6.08 -12.18 2.14
N THR A 177 7.07 -11.34 1.87
CA THR A 177 7.60 -11.16 0.52
C THR A 177 9.01 -10.64 0.57
N ARG A 178 9.90 -11.16 -0.29
CA ARG A 178 11.31 -10.71 -0.40
C ARG A 178 12.06 -10.61 0.94
N GLY A 179 11.72 -11.48 1.91
CA GLY A 179 12.28 -11.43 3.26
C GLY A 179 11.71 -10.33 4.17
N TYR A 180 10.81 -9.49 3.67
CA TYR A 180 10.04 -8.50 4.42
C TYR A 180 8.69 -9.05 4.89
N LEU A 181 8.14 -8.37 5.88
CA LEU A 181 6.78 -8.49 6.36
C LEU A 181 6.01 -7.22 6.00
N VAL A 182 5.03 -7.33 5.12
CA VAL A 182 4.07 -6.24 4.85
C VAL A 182 2.93 -6.39 5.86
N TRP A 183 2.69 -5.38 6.69
CA TRP A 183 1.64 -5.42 7.71
C TRP A 183 0.97 -4.04 7.85
N GLY A 184 0.00 -3.94 8.75
CA GLY A 184 -0.64 -2.66 9.08
C GLY A 184 -1.47 -2.11 7.93
N PHE A 185 -1.36 -0.80 7.66
CA PHE A 185 -2.16 -0.12 6.65
C PHE A 185 -1.95 -0.69 5.24
N THR A 186 -0.69 -0.86 4.84
CA THR A 186 -0.30 -1.37 3.52
C THR A 186 -0.91 -2.76 3.28
N ALA A 187 -0.80 -3.66 4.25
CA ALA A 187 -1.37 -5.00 4.14
C ALA A 187 -2.91 -4.99 4.14
N GLY A 188 -3.55 -4.07 4.88
CA GLY A 188 -5.00 -3.91 4.83
C GLY A 188 -5.51 -3.47 3.45
N VAL A 189 -4.82 -2.50 2.83
CA VAL A 189 -5.11 -2.05 1.46
C VAL A 189 -4.88 -3.16 0.43
N LEU A 190 -3.74 -3.87 0.50
CA LEU A 190 -3.46 -5.01 -0.37
C LEU A 190 -4.49 -6.13 -0.20
N SER A 191 -4.84 -6.50 1.03
CA SER A 191 -5.83 -7.54 1.28
C SER A 191 -7.20 -7.15 0.76
N GLY A 192 -7.62 -5.90 0.98
CA GLY A 192 -8.90 -5.38 0.47
C GLY A 192 -8.94 -5.36 -1.06
N LEU A 193 -7.85 -4.96 -1.71
CA LEU A 193 -7.71 -5.01 -3.17
C LEU A 193 -7.84 -6.45 -3.70
N MET A 194 -7.10 -7.38 -3.12
CA MET A 194 -7.08 -8.79 -3.53
C MET A 194 -8.45 -9.45 -3.36
N ASP A 195 -9.12 -9.18 -2.25
CA ASP A 195 -10.45 -9.71 -1.96
C ASP A 195 -11.51 -9.08 -2.90
N HIS A 196 -11.41 -7.78 -3.19
CA HIS A 196 -12.31 -7.09 -4.13
C HIS A 196 -12.15 -7.57 -5.57
N ALA A 197 -10.91 -7.69 -6.04
CA ALA A 197 -10.60 -8.10 -7.40
C ALA A 197 -10.81 -9.60 -7.66
N GLY A 198 -11.11 -10.39 -6.62
CA GLY A 198 -11.25 -11.84 -6.71
C GLY A 198 -9.92 -12.57 -6.96
N TRP A 199 -8.79 -11.92 -6.63
CA TRP A 199 -7.44 -12.45 -6.81
C TRP A 199 -6.96 -13.29 -5.63
N SER A 200 -7.63 -13.15 -4.48
CA SER A 200 -7.32 -13.88 -3.25
C SER A 200 -7.66 -15.38 -3.40
N VAL A 201 -6.66 -16.26 -3.21
CA VAL A 201 -6.89 -17.70 -2.99
C VAL A 201 -7.26 -17.91 -1.52
N GLU A 202 -8.07 -18.92 -1.18
CA GLU A 202 -8.41 -19.21 0.23
C GLU A 202 -7.16 -19.43 1.09
N TRP A 203 -7.09 -18.75 2.24
CA TRP A 203 -5.96 -18.77 3.17
C TRP A 203 -6.43 -18.69 4.62
N ASP A 204 -5.57 -19.12 5.56
CA ASP A 204 -5.92 -19.19 6.98
C ASP A 204 -6.00 -17.81 7.64
N LYS A 205 -7.22 -17.34 7.91
CA LYS A 205 -7.50 -16.09 8.63
C LYS A 205 -7.67 -16.28 10.14
N ASN A 206 -7.59 -17.51 10.64
CA ASN A 206 -7.84 -17.86 12.04
C ASN A 206 -6.55 -17.93 12.85
N LEU A 207 -5.46 -18.41 12.25
CA LEU A 207 -4.16 -18.43 12.91
C LEU A 207 -3.53 -17.04 12.92
N VAL A 208 -3.48 -16.43 14.11
CA VAL A 208 -2.86 -15.12 14.32
C VAL A 208 -1.46 -15.32 14.91
N HIS A 209 -0.44 -14.91 14.17
CA HIS A 209 0.95 -14.89 14.62
C HIS A 209 1.24 -13.64 15.45
N ASP A 210 2.17 -13.72 16.40
CA ASP A 210 2.69 -12.53 17.07
C ASP A 210 3.46 -11.65 16.06
N LEU A 211 3.15 -10.35 16.06
CA LEU A 211 3.75 -9.39 15.13
C LEU A 211 5.24 -9.17 15.42
N ARG A 212 5.64 -9.10 16.69
CA ARG A 212 7.05 -8.87 17.06
C ARG A 212 7.90 -10.05 16.62
N ASP A 213 7.47 -11.27 16.94
CA ASP A 213 8.15 -12.48 16.49
C ASP A 213 8.22 -12.56 14.95
N SER A 214 7.20 -12.06 14.26
CA SER A 214 7.16 -12.05 12.79
C SER A 214 8.12 -11.02 12.18
N LEU A 215 8.29 -9.87 12.81
CA LEU A 215 9.26 -8.84 12.41
C LEU A 215 10.70 -9.21 12.76
N ASP A 216 10.93 -9.88 13.90
CA ASP A 216 12.25 -10.38 14.28
C ASP A 216 12.80 -11.41 13.26
N ARG A 217 11.90 -12.04 12.49
CA ARG A 217 12.23 -12.97 11.39
C ARG A 217 12.26 -12.29 10.01
N SER A 218 11.97 -11.00 9.91
CA SER A 218 11.94 -10.27 8.64
C SER A 218 13.12 -9.30 8.52
N SER A 219 13.31 -8.79 7.31
CA SER A 219 14.36 -7.82 6.97
C SER A 219 13.89 -6.36 7.21
N ASN A 220 12.73 -6.17 7.84
CA ASN A 220 12.14 -4.84 8.06
C ASN A 220 13.00 -3.95 8.99
N ASN A 221 13.77 -4.54 9.90
CA ASN A 221 14.51 -3.81 10.92
C ASN A 221 13.62 -2.84 11.75
N GLU A 222 12.35 -3.18 11.92
CA GLU A 222 11.37 -2.41 12.69
C GLU A 222 11.61 -2.56 14.20
N LYS A 223 11.70 -1.44 14.91
CA LYS A 223 11.72 -1.41 16.37
C LYS A 223 10.30 -1.19 16.89
N ILE A 224 9.57 -2.26 17.16
CA ILE A 224 8.29 -2.16 17.87
C ILE A 224 8.56 -1.99 19.37
N GLY A 225 8.17 -0.82 19.92
CA GLY A 225 8.18 -0.53 21.35
C GLY A 225 7.17 -1.34 22.15
#